data_AF-A0A938LSN4-F1
#
_entry.id   AF-A0A938LSN4-F1
#
_cell.length_a   1.000
_cell.length_b   1.000
_cell.length_c   1.000
_cell.angle_alpha   90.00
_cell.angle_beta   90.00
_cell.angle_gamma   90.00
#
_symmetry.space_group_name_H-M   'P 1'
#
loop_
_entity.id
_entity.type
_entity.pdbx_description
1 polymer ?
#
loop_
_entity_poly.entity_id
_entity_poly.type
_entity_poly.pdbx_seq_one_letter_code
_entity_poly.pdbx_strand_id
1 'polypeptide(L)'
;MKDIEKYSSAYTLSDMEIFVFPELMYSLVLANIMSPILWKWRELETFRKLAGKGSYRRLMRLRQFIMDEFDFNLDLETWGLTDRDTELRRFARYLSPQQIAQSNALFGYEGDQYYFDVDIRKHFGLDKYTTEVIPYWKTETVEAMDAFRLKPGYGKAAGECVSLAALYAAAAFIVGGVPLEDIYMILTPLHSQNFLDLQDGILTNNRRLVTKAMWFNGTEISDKAQRALRNERVTVVAHNTGYIHCLYGDATIDPKAYEHFRSRLAEYLSTELTFTVFASFLRAVTRYQKHFQICRECHGRARFMPAEVLYAYEHGSPYKIGDSTHEKLLAEVSEEDLGPYELPGRVRCDLLCEFLTRHKTDVRTPRGREALRKVLAPLIPEVDQLLEDLTTFVHIEADLPGTDRNFLSAGAIRLSVEQSREEIIAYLHGARAHNTVADLAFHAFRDLESCAWAPFVKAAVERNPVALEKTKSLSIEEVHEWLTCLPGASIYDANRLAQPDELANYGTGDGLEKVFLLANVLRHRNPEQTLHLEADRHRVLLRGAQDYEFASAKTLQGQVDIDPTGEITAS
;
A
#
# COMPACT_ATOMS: atom_id res chain seq x y z
N MET A 1 -28.63 2.99 -16.23
CA MET A 1 -27.17 2.97 -16.41
C MET A 1 -26.56 2.31 -15.17
N LYS A 2 -25.54 1.44 -15.30
CA LYS A 2 -24.70 1.03 -14.15
C LYS A 2 -24.19 2.29 -13.44
N ASP A 3 -23.83 2.19 -12.17
CA ASP A 3 -23.33 3.30 -11.34
C ASP A 3 -22.09 3.98 -11.95
N ILE A 4 -22.29 5.00 -12.79
CA ILE A 4 -21.23 5.59 -13.61
C ILE A 4 -20.09 6.18 -12.77
N GLU A 5 -20.38 6.66 -11.57
CA GLU A 5 -19.38 7.22 -10.65
C GLU A 5 -18.41 6.13 -10.19
N LYS A 6 -18.93 4.99 -9.74
CA LYS A 6 -18.11 3.83 -9.35
C LYS A 6 -17.25 3.32 -10.50
N TYR A 7 -17.85 3.14 -11.68
CA TYR A 7 -17.15 2.59 -12.85
C TYR A 7 -16.11 3.55 -13.43
N SER A 8 -16.39 4.85 -13.38
CA SER A 8 -15.43 5.85 -13.82
C SER A 8 -14.28 5.96 -12.81
N SER A 9 -14.53 5.74 -11.52
CA SER A 9 -13.50 5.68 -10.46
C SER A 9 -12.53 4.50 -10.61
N ALA A 10 -12.89 3.45 -11.35
CA ALA A 10 -11.92 2.44 -11.76
C ALA A 10 -10.82 2.98 -12.71
N TYR A 11 -11.01 4.19 -13.27
CA TYR A 11 -10.04 4.86 -14.14
C TYR A 11 -9.09 5.82 -13.45
N THR A 12 -9.39 6.23 -12.23
CA THR A 12 -8.59 7.19 -11.45
C THR A 12 -8.05 6.57 -10.18
N LEU A 13 -8.81 5.63 -9.59
CA LEU A 13 -8.41 4.82 -8.44
C LEU A 13 -7.88 5.67 -7.28
N SER A 14 -8.45 6.85 -7.03
CA SER A 14 -7.95 7.68 -5.94
C SER A 14 -8.17 7.02 -4.57
N ASP A 15 -7.39 7.40 -3.57
CA ASP A 15 -7.53 6.85 -2.22
C ASP A 15 -8.95 7.05 -1.67
N MET A 16 -9.56 8.22 -1.95
CA MET A 16 -10.96 8.50 -1.62
C MET A 16 -11.92 7.58 -2.39
N GLU A 17 -11.66 7.30 -3.67
CA GLU A 17 -12.49 6.41 -4.48
C GLU A 17 -12.42 4.97 -4.00
N ILE A 18 -11.25 4.48 -3.62
CA ILE A 18 -11.06 3.13 -3.08
C ILE A 18 -11.73 3.00 -1.72
N PHE A 19 -11.68 4.05 -0.89
CA PHE A 19 -12.43 4.10 0.36
C PHE A 19 -13.95 4.03 0.11
N VAL A 20 -14.50 4.87 -0.78
CA VAL A 20 -15.95 4.89 -1.09
C VAL A 20 -16.41 3.63 -1.82
N PHE A 21 -15.55 3.05 -2.67
CA PHE A 21 -15.85 1.87 -3.49
C PHE A 21 -14.81 0.78 -3.23
N PRO A 22 -14.91 0.05 -2.10
CA PRO A 22 -13.91 -0.92 -1.67
C PRO A 22 -13.68 -2.08 -2.66
N GLU A 23 -14.62 -2.34 -3.58
CA GLU A 23 -14.42 -3.27 -4.69
C GLU A 23 -13.23 -2.89 -5.58
N LEU A 24 -12.91 -1.59 -5.69
CA LEU A 24 -11.82 -1.09 -6.54
C LEU A 24 -10.46 -1.60 -6.07
N MET A 25 -10.25 -1.81 -4.78
CA MET A 25 -8.98 -2.32 -4.24
C MET A 25 -8.62 -3.68 -4.85
N TYR A 26 -9.57 -4.63 -4.79
CA TYR A 26 -9.32 -5.96 -5.35
C TYR A 26 -9.40 -5.96 -6.88
N SER A 27 -10.20 -5.07 -7.46
CA SER A 27 -10.25 -4.87 -8.92
C SER A 27 -8.89 -4.43 -9.48
N LEU A 28 -8.17 -3.57 -8.77
CA LEU A 28 -6.81 -3.16 -9.12
C LEU A 28 -5.82 -4.33 -9.03
N VAL A 29 -5.94 -5.20 -8.02
CA VAL A 29 -5.11 -6.44 -7.97
C VAL A 29 -5.35 -7.30 -9.20
N LEU A 30 -6.61 -7.51 -9.59
CA LEU A 30 -6.96 -8.28 -10.78
C LEU A 30 -6.46 -7.61 -12.07
N ALA A 31 -6.56 -6.28 -12.18
CA ALA A 31 -5.98 -5.53 -13.29
C ALA A 31 -4.46 -5.75 -13.41
N ASN A 32 -3.74 -5.70 -12.28
CA ASN A 32 -2.31 -5.97 -12.23
C ASN A 32 -1.99 -7.45 -12.55
N ILE A 33 -2.82 -8.40 -12.12
CA ILE A 33 -2.69 -9.83 -12.48
C ILE A 33 -2.84 -10.04 -14.00
N MET A 34 -3.76 -9.31 -14.65
CA MET A 34 -3.94 -9.34 -16.11
C MET A 34 -2.83 -8.60 -16.88
N SER A 35 -2.09 -7.71 -16.20
CA SER A 35 -1.03 -6.91 -16.83
C SER A 35 0.10 -7.76 -17.38
N PRO A 36 0.48 -7.60 -18.67
CA PRO A 36 1.61 -8.33 -19.24
C PRO A 36 2.95 -8.03 -18.55
N ILE A 37 3.08 -6.93 -17.78
CA ILE A 37 4.31 -6.58 -17.08
C ILE A 37 4.70 -7.65 -16.05
N LEU A 38 3.75 -8.10 -15.21
CA LEU A 38 4.04 -9.12 -14.20
C LEU A 38 4.38 -10.48 -14.82
N TRP A 39 3.77 -10.81 -15.96
CA TRP A 39 4.10 -12.03 -16.70
C TRP A 39 5.50 -11.97 -17.32
N LYS A 40 5.95 -10.80 -17.79
CA LYS A 40 7.35 -10.60 -18.20
C LYS A 40 8.31 -10.80 -17.03
N TRP A 41 7.93 -10.45 -15.79
CA TRP A 41 8.78 -10.68 -14.62
C TRP A 41 9.03 -12.16 -14.38
N ARG A 42 8.00 -13.01 -14.55
CA ARG A 42 8.14 -14.47 -14.42
C ARG A 42 9.22 -15.05 -15.35
N GLU A 43 9.44 -14.41 -16.50
CA GLU A 43 10.46 -14.79 -17.48
C GLU A 43 11.86 -14.22 -17.22
N LEU A 44 12.03 -13.31 -16.25
CA LEU A 44 13.34 -12.82 -15.86
C LEU A 44 14.18 -13.95 -15.27
N GLU A 45 15.47 -13.97 -15.61
CA GLU A 45 16.42 -15.01 -15.18
C GLU A 45 16.39 -15.22 -13.66
N THR A 46 16.25 -14.14 -12.90
CA THR A 46 16.21 -14.18 -11.45
C THR A 46 15.02 -14.94 -10.86
N PHE A 47 13.89 -14.99 -11.57
CA PHE A 47 12.69 -15.70 -11.13
C PHE A 47 12.63 -17.10 -11.76
N ARG A 48 13.08 -17.26 -13.02
CA ARG A 48 13.24 -18.57 -13.67
C ARG A 48 14.14 -19.52 -12.87
N LYS A 49 15.24 -19.01 -12.30
CA LYS A 49 16.13 -19.78 -11.40
C LYS A 49 15.44 -20.28 -10.12
N LEU A 50 14.28 -19.73 -9.76
CA LEU A 50 13.49 -20.12 -8.59
C LEU A 50 12.28 -21.00 -8.95
N ALA A 51 12.14 -21.43 -10.20
CA ALA A 51 11.15 -22.41 -10.59
C ALA A 51 11.25 -23.68 -9.71
N GLY A 52 10.10 -24.19 -9.28
CA GLY A 52 10.02 -25.33 -8.34
C GLY A 52 10.38 -25.04 -6.88
N LYS A 53 10.89 -23.83 -6.54
CA LYS A 53 11.05 -23.43 -5.13
C LYS A 53 9.72 -23.02 -4.52
N GLY A 54 9.58 -23.17 -3.21
CA GLY A 54 8.38 -22.78 -2.46
C GLY A 54 8.15 -21.27 -2.42
N SER A 55 6.89 -20.87 -2.22
CA SER A 55 6.42 -19.49 -2.41
C SER A 55 7.13 -18.49 -1.50
N TYR A 56 7.46 -18.86 -0.26
CA TYR A 56 8.24 -18.01 0.65
C TYR A 56 9.59 -17.56 0.05
N ARG A 57 10.34 -18.48 -0.56
CA ARG A 57 11.66 -18.16 -1.14
C ARG A 57 11.51 -17.27 -2.38
N ARG A 58 10.48 -17.50 -3.19
CA ARG A 58 10.17 -16.64 -4.35
C ARG A 58 9.75 -15.24 -3.90
N LEU A 59 8.92 -15.15 -2.87
CA LEU A 59 8.47 -13.90 -2.27
C LEU A 59 9.63 -13.07 -1.70
N MET A 60 10.59 -13.69 -1.01
CA MET A 60 11.80 -12.98 -0.54
C MET A 60 12.64 -12.43 -1.69
N ARG A 61 12.68 -13.12 -2.83
CA ARG A 61 13.36 -12.59 -4.03
C ARG A 61 12.55 -11.48 -4.69
N LEU A 62 11.23 -11.61 -4.75
CA LEU A 62 10.32 -10.59 -5.24
C LEU A 62 10.44 -9.30 -4.44
N ARG A 63 10.53 -9.39 -3.11
CA ARG A 63 10.82 -8.24 -2.24
C ARG A 63 12.07 -7.49 -2.70
N GLN A 64 13.17 -8.21 -2.90
CA GLN A 64 14.42 -7.58 -3.32
C GLN A 64 14.26 -6.89 -4.68
N PHE A 65 13.61 -7.57 -5.64
CA PHE A 65 13.34 -7.00 -6.95
C PHE A 65 12.52 -5.70 -6.87
N ILE A 66 11.43 -5.68 -6.09
CA ILE A 66 10.61 -4.47 -5.91
C ILE A 66 11.42 -3.35 -5.22
N MET A 67 12.24 -3.67 -4.21
CA MET A 67 13.12 -2.68 -3.57
C MET A 67 14.15 -2.10 -4.55
N ASP A 68 14.64 -2.90 -5.49
CA ASP A 68 15.66 -2.50 -6.46
C ASP A 68 15.05 -1.71 -7.63
N GLU A 69 13.84 -2.06 -8.09
CA GLU A 69 13.24 -1.53 -9.32
C GLU A 69 12.17 -0.45 -9.12
N PHE A 70 11.61 -0.34 -7.91
CA PHE A 70 10.56 0.63 -7.60
C PHE A 70 11.01 1.60 -6.51
N ASP A 71 10.62 2.86 -6.63
CA ASP A 71 10.68 3.85 -5.58
C ASP A 71 9.29 4.10 -4.97
N PHE A 72 9.29 4.62 -3.73
CA PHE A 72 8.07 5.07 -3.10
C PHE A 72 7.82 6.51 -3.55
N ASN A 73 6.69 6.75 -4.24
CA ASN A 73 6.35 8.09 -4.70
C ASN A 73 5.91 8.94 -3.50
N LEU A 74 6.66 10.00 -3.23
CA LEU A 74 6.37 11.00 -2.18
C LEU A 74 5.96 12.35 -2.77
N ASP A 75 5.93 12.49 -4.09
CA ASP A 75 5.53 13.70 -4.78
C ASP A 75 4.01 13.82 -4.78
N LEU A 76 3.46 14.49 -3.77
CA LEU A 76 2.03 14.67 -3.57
C LEU A 76 1.32 15.41 -4.71
N GLU A 77 2.07 16.09 -5.59
CA GLU A 77 1.50 16.82 -6.73
C GLU A 77 1.61 16.03 -8.03
N THR A 78 2.11 14.79 -7.98
CA THR A 78 2.21 13.91 -9.16
C THR A 78 0.89 13.87 -9.92
N TRP A 79 -0.23 13.77 -9.19
CA TRP A 79 -1.56 13.65 -9.75
C TRP A 79 -2.40 14.93 -9.62
N GLY A 80 -1.72 16.04 -9.31
CA GLY A 80 -2.31 17.37 -9.22
C GLY A 80 -3.09 17.60 -7.94
N LEU A 81 -3.86 18.69 -7.94
CA LEU A 81 -4.64 19.15 -6.80
C LEU A 81 -6.13 19.12 -7.15
N THR A 82 -6.97 18.91 -6.14
CA THR A 82 -8.42 19.04 -6.22
C THR A 82 -8.94 19.92 -5.09
N ASP A 83 -10.23 20.25 -5.18
CA ASP A 83 -10.96 21.03 -4.19
C ASP A 83 -11.81 20.10 -3.30
N ARG A 84 -11.75 20.31 -2.00
CA ARG A 84 -12.44 19.49 -1.00
C ARG A 84 -13.95 19.50 -1.20
N ASP A 85 -14.54 20.65 -1.50
CA ASP A 85 -16.00 20.79 -1.65
C ASP A 85 -16.52 20.13 -2.94
N THR A 86 -15.65 20.03 -3.95
CA THR A 86 -15.89 19.28 -5.18
C THR A 86 -15.97 17.78 -4.90
N GLU A 87 -14.99 17.21 -4.21
CA GLU A 87 -14.99 15.78 -3.84
C GLU A 87 -16.14 15.43 -2.89
N LEU A 88 -16.44 16.31 -1.94
CA LEU A 88 -17.58 16.18 -1.03
C LEU A 88 -18.91 16.07 -1.78
N ARG A 89 -19.16 16.97 -2.73
CA ARG A 89 -20.39 16.94 -3.55
C ARG A 89 -20.46 15.68 -4.39
N ARG A 90 -19.33 15.21 -4.91
CA ARG A 90 -19.23 13.99 -5.71
C ARG A 90 -19.66 12.75 -4.93
N PHE A 91 -19.22 12.65 -3.67
CA PHE A 91 -19.49 11.48 -2.83
C PHE A 91 -20.70 11.58 -1.89
N ALA A 92 -21.38 12.73 -1.84
CA ALA A 92 -22.52 12.97 -0.95
C ALA A 92 -23.68 11.96 -1.11
N ARG A 93 -23.77 11.28 -2.26
CA ARG A 93 -24.77 10.21 -2.50
C ARG A 93 -24.40 8.88 -1.82
N TYR A 94 -23.12 8.65 -1.55
CA TYR A 94 -22.58 7.36 -1.07
C TYR A 94 -22.22 7.39 0.41
N LEU A 95 -21.78 8.54 0.92
CA LEU A 95 -21.42 8.75 2.32
C LEU A 95 -22.16 9.96 2.88
N SER A 96 -22.66 9.83 4.11
CA SER A 96 -23.23 10.97 4.83
C SER A 96 -22.13 11.96 5.24
N PRO A 97 -22.45 13.24 5.47
CA PRO A 97 -21.48 14.22 5.97
C PRO A 97 -20.78 13.76 7.26
N GLN A 98 -21.47 13.03 8.14
CA GLN A 98 -20.86 12.49 9.35
C GLN A 98 -19.85 11.37 9.06
N GLN A 99 -20.13 10.50 8.08
CA GLN A 99 -19.21 9.44 7.68
C GLN A 99 -17.95 10.01 7.00
N ILE A 100 -18.12 11.05 6.19
CA ILE A 100 -16.99 11.75 5.55
C ILE A 100 -16.13 12.46 6.60
N ALA A 101 -16.76 13.15 7.56
CA ALA A 101 -16.05 13.74 8.70
C ALA A 101 -15.37 12.68 9.58
N GLN A 102 -15.93 11.48 9.75
CA GLN A 102 -15.22 10.40 10.48
C GLN A 102 -13.98 9.89 9.73
N SER A 103 -13.92 10.09 8.42
CA SER A 103 -12.77 9.77 7.57
C SER A 103 -11.78 10.94 7.49
N ASN A 104 -11.64 11.70 8.59
CA ASN A 104 -10.89 12.96 8.75
C ASN A 104 -9.52 12.99 8.05
N ALA A 105 -8.79 11.88 8.04
CA ALA A 105 -7.46 11.76 7.43
C ALA A 105 -7.47 11.65 5.90
N LEU A 106 -8.49 11.02 5.30
CA LEU A 106 -8.60 10.83 3.84
C LEU A 106 -9.09 12.08 3.11
N PHE A 107 -9.81 12.97 3.81
CA PHE A 107 -10.42 14.18 3.26
C PHE A 107 -9.85 15.49 3.84
N GLY A 108 -8.83 15.40 4.70
CA GLY A 108 -8.05 16.54 5.19
C GLY A 108 -8.73 17.45 6.21
N TYR A 109 -9.78 17.00 6.92
CA TYR A 109 -10.60 17.84 7.80
C TYR A 109 -9.85 18.29 9.07
N GLU A 110 -9.29 17.35 9.83
CA GLU A 110 -8.45 17.58 11.01
C GLU A 110 -7.55 16.34 11.14
N GLY A 111 -6.25 16.46 10.86
CA GLY A 111 -5.34 15.32 10.90
C GLY A 111 -5.26 14.70 12.29
N ASP A 112 -4.91 13.44 12.36
CA ASP A 112 -4.94 12.65 13.59
C ASP A 112 -3.85 13.10 14.59
N GLN A 113 -4.18 13.30 15.88
CA GLN A 113 -3.22 13.70 16.93
C GLN A 113 -2.03 12.74 17.06
N TYR A 114 -2.23 11.46 16.76
CA TYR A 114 -1.21 10.42 16.85
C TYR A 114 -0.18 10.45 15.71
N TYR A 115 -0.52 11.10 14.60
CA TYR A 115 0.37 11.32 13.47
C TYR A 115 1.18 12.63 13.59
N PHE A 116 0.82 13.50 14.55
CA PHE A 116 1.42 14.82 14.76
C PHE A 116 2.58 14.90 15.75
N ASP A 117 2.97 13.79 16.41
CA ASP A 117 4.22 13.73 17.17
C ASP A 117 5.46 13.70 16.25
N VAL A 118 5.26 13.39 14.97
CA VAL A 118 6.22 13.66 13.90
C VAL A 118 5.62 14.80 13.09
N ASP A 119 6.40 15.82 12.75
CA ASP A 119 6.02 16.99 11.94
C ASP A 119 5.61 16.57 10.52
N ILE A 120 4.54 15.78 10.38
CA ILE A 120 4.28 14.97 9.19
C ILE A 120 3.70 15.80 8.07
N ARG A 121 2.99 16.88 8.42
CA ARG A 121 2.62 17.91 7.44
C ARG A 121 3.87 18.51 6.82
N LYS A 122 4.90 18.79 7.60
CA LYS A 122 6.18 19.24 7.04
C LYS A 122 6.95 18.12 6.34
N HIS A 123 6.89 16.89 6.86
CA HIS A 123 7.57 15.71 6.31
C HIS A 123 7.06 15.36 4.91
N PHE A 124 5.75 15.42 4.70
CA PHE A 124 5.10 15.21 3.40
C PHE A 124 4.86 16.51 2.64
N GLY A 125 5.18 17.69 3.20
CA GLY A 125 4.89 18.98 2.57
C GLY A 125 3.40 19.27 2.41
N LEU A 126 2.56 18.82 3.34
CA LEU A 126 1.13 19.16 3.42
C LEU A 126 0.88 20.53 4.06
N ASP A 127 1.88 21.13 4.70
CA ASP A 127 1.82 22.47 5.31
C ASP A 127 1.62 23.59 4.29
N LYS A 128 2.02 23.38 3.02
CA LYS A 128 1.78 24.33 1.92
C LYS A 128 0.32 24.37 1.43
N TYR A 129 -0.51 23.41 1.78
CA TYR A 129 -1.92 23.38 1.33
C TYR A 129 -2.86 24.00 2.37
N THR A 130 -3.79 24.82 1.90
CA THR A 130 -4.90 25.34 2.71
C THR A 130 -5.91 24.21 3.00
N THR A 131 -6.86 24.44 3.91
CA THR A 131 -7.89 23.45 4.24
C THR A 131 -8.87 23.13 3.09
N GLU A 132 -8.80 23.86 1.96
CA GLU A 132 -9.74 23.76 0.85
C GLU A 132 -9.14 23.02 -0.37
N VAL A 133 -7.86 23.26 -0.68
CA VAL A 133 -7.16 22.58 -1.79
C VAL A 133 -6.37 21.41 -1.23
N ILE A 134 -6.58 20.22 -1.79
CA ILE A 134 -5.92 18.98 -1.33
C ILE A 134 -5.23 18.26 -2.50
N PRO A 135 -4.13 17.52 -2.26
CA PRO A 135 -3.59 16.58 -3.22
C PRO A 135 -4.64 15.61 -3.75
N TYR A 136 -4.63 15.34 -5.05
CA TYR A 136 -5.49 14.33 -5.65
C TYR A 136 -4.74 13.00 -5.79
N TRP A 137 -4.61 12.24 -4.69
CA TRP A 137 -3.88 10.97 -4.64
C TRP A 137 -4.53 9.88 -5.49
N LYS A 138 -4.10 9.75 -6.75
CA LYS A 138 -4.49 8.65 -7.64
C LYS A 138 -3.59 7.44 -7.39
N THR A 139 -4.21 6.27 -7.29
CA THR A 139 -3.48 5.00 -7.27
C THR A 139 -3.13 4.56 -8.69
N GLU A 140 -1.93 4.03 -8.85
CA GLU A 140 -1.38 3.61 -10.13
C GLU A 140 -1.61 2.12 -10.42
N THR A 141 -1.96 1.81 -11.68
CA THR A 141 -1.79 0.45 -12.23
C THR A 141 -0.30 0.15 -12.41
N VAL A 142 0.08 -1.12 -12.55
CA VAL A 142 1.49 -1.48 -12.75
C VAL A 142 2.10 -0.85 -14.02
N GLU A 143 1.30 -0.62 -15.07
CA GLU A 143 1.72 0.14 -16.26
C GLU A 143 2.10 1.59 -15.92
N ALA A 144 1.24 2.30 -15.18
CA ALA A 144 1.52 3.68 -14.77
C ALA A 144 2.73 3.72 -13.82
N MET A 145 2.84 2.75 -12.91
CA MET A 145 3.99 2.64 -12.01
C MET A 145 5.31 2.48 -12.78
N ASP A 146 5.35 1.62 -13.80
CA ASP A 146 6.55 1.40 -14.63
C ASP A 146 6.89 2.65 -15.48
N ALA A 147 5.87 3.37 -15.94
CA ALA A 147 6.02 4.58 -16.74
C ALA A 147 6.67 5.76 -15.99
N PHE A 148 6.78 5.73 -14.65
CA PHE A 148 7.55 6.74 -13.91
C PHE A 148 8.99 6.87 -14.39
N ARG A 149 9.58 5.84 -15.01
CA ARG A 149 10.90 5.91 -15.65
C ARG A 149 10.99 6.98 -16.75
N LEU A 150 9.86 7.38 -17.32
CA LEU A 150 9.74 8.44 -18.32
C LEU A 150 9.60 9.84 -17.69
N LYS A 151 9.19 9.92 -16.41
CA LYS A 151 8.99 11.18 -15.70
C LYS A 151 10.34 11.80 -15.29
N PRO A 152 10.59 13.09 -15.57
CA PRO A 152 11.80 13.77 -15.11
C PRO A 152 11.97 13.65 -13.58
N GLY A 153 13.19 13.34 -13.14
CA GLY A 153 13.53 13.16 -11.73
C GLY A 153 13.42 11.71 -11.22
N TYR A 154 12.89 10.79 -12.02
CA TYR A 154 12.75 9.38 -11.67
C TYR A 154 13.72 8.51 -12.49
N GLY A 155 14.51 7.69 -11.80
CA GLY A 155 15.38 6.69 -12.44
C GLY A 155 14.79 5.27 -12.45
N LYS A 156 13.65 5.09 -11.78
CA LYS A 156 13.01 3.81 -11.49
C LYS A 156 11.50 3.91 -11.71
N ALA A 157 10.83 2.76 -11.72
CA ALA A 157 9.39 2.73 -11.55
C ALA A 157 9.03 3.32 -10.16
N ALA A 158 7.81 3.79 -9.96
CA ALA A 158 7.40 4.32 -8.67
C ALA A 158 5.90 4.13 -8.45
N GLY A 159 5.46 4.23 -7.20
CA GLY A 159 4.05 4.32 -6.87
C GLY A 159 3.81 4.62 -5.41
N GLU A 160 2.57 4.96 -5.10
CA GLU A 160 2.10 5.26 -3.75
C GLU A 160 1.78 3.98 -2.95
N CYS A 161 1.30 4.14 -1.71
CA CYS A 161 1.17 3.01 -0.79
C CYS A 161 0.13 1.97 -1.25
N VAL A 162 -1.00 2.42 -1.80
CA VAL A 162 -2.04 1.55 -2.37
C VAL A 162 -1.50 0.82 -3.60
N SER A 163 -0.78 1.53 -4.47
CA SER A 163 -0.19 0.98 -5.70
C SER A 163 0.81 -0.12 -5.39
N LEU A 164 1.70 0.12 -4.41
CA LEU A 164 2.65 -0.88 -3.94
C LEU A 164 1.95 -2.07 -3.26
N ALA A 165 0.87 -1.84 -2.50
CA ALA A 165 0.10 -2.92 -1.90
C ALA A 165 -0.53 -3.81 -2.98
N ALA A 166 -1.19 -3.22 -3.98
CA ALA A 166 -1.78 -3.95 -5.10
C ALA A 166 -0.73 -4.67 -5.96
N LEU A 167 0.42 -4.01 -6.21
CA LEU A 167 1.55 -4.61 -6.91
C LEU A 167 2.07 -5.85 -6.17
N TYR A 168 2.28 -5.74 -4.85
CA TYR A 168 2.74 -6.87 -4.04
C TYR A 168 1.75 -8.03 -4.03
N ALA A 169 0.45 -7.76 -3.89
CA ALA A 169 -0.58 -8.79 -3.93
C ALA A 169 -0.58 -9.53 -5.28
N ALA A 170 -0.64 -8.79 -6.39
CA ALA A 170 -0.64 -9.36 -7.74
C ALA A 170 0.66 -10.12 -8.06
N ALA A 171 1.81 -9.55 -7.71
CA ALA A 171 3.11 -10.16 -7.97
C ALA A 171 3.39 -11.35 -7.05
N ALA A 172 2.89 -11.36 -5.81
CA ALA A 172 2.95 -12.52 -4.93
C ALA A 172 2.18 -13.70 -5.53
N PHE A 173 1.05 -13.45 -6.18
CA PHE A 173 0.32 -14.48 -6.91
C PHE A 173 1.05 -14.93 -8.19
N ILE A 174 1.33 -14.02 -9.13
CA ILE A 174 1.90 -14.36 -10.45
C ILE A 174 3.34 -14.85 -10.40
N VAL A 175 4.19 -14.17 -9.62
CA VAL A 175 5.64 -14.43 -9.57
C VAL A 175 6.00 -15.23 -8.32
N GLY A 176 5.39 -14.90 -7.20
CA GLY A 176 5.61 -15.56 -5.91
C GLY A 176 4.98 -16.96 -5.82
N GLY A 177 3.92 -17.24 -6.58
CA GLY A 177 3.14 -18.48 -6.48
C GLY A 177 2.42 -18.60 -5.14
N VAL A 178 1.97 -17.48 -4.56
CA VAL A 178 1.15 -17.43 -3.34
C VAL A 178 -0.32 -17.46 -3.77
N PRO A 179 -1.13 -18.44 -3.32
CA PRO A 179 -2.56 -18.48 -3.65
C PRO A 179 -3.30 -17.21 -3.18
N LEU A 180 -4.38 -16.84 -3.86
CA LEU A 180 -5.12 -15.61 -3.54
C LEU A 180 -5.82 -15.67 -2.18
N GLU A 181 -6.19 -16.88 -1.73
CA GLU A 181 -6.77 -17.15 -0.41
C GLU A 181 -5.82 -16.83 0.75
N ASP A 182 -4.51 -16.74 0.49
CA ASP A 182 -3.49 -16.44 1.49
C ASP A 182 -3.05 -14.97 1.45
N ILE A 183 -3.75 -14.11 0.69
CA ILE A 183 -3.40 -12.69 0.48
C ILE A 183 -4.57 -11.79 0.90
N TYR A 184 -4.39 -11.09 2.01
CA TYR A 184 -5.36 -10.13 2.54
C TYR A 184 -4.83 -8.71 2.40
N MET A 185 -5.63 -7.81 1.84
CA MET A 185 -5.26 -6.39 1.76
C MET A 185 -5.89 -5.65 2.94
N ILE A 186 -5.09 -4.82 3.60
CA ILE A 186 -5.47 -4.05 4.80
C ILE A 186 -5.24 -2.59 4.49
N LEU A 187 -6.31 -1.80 4.54
CA LEU A 187 -6.27 -0.37 4.31
C LEU A 187 -6.61 0.35 5.61
N THR A 188 -5.84 1.38 5.92
CA THR A 188 -6.11 2.39 6.92
C THR A 188 -6.20 3.76 6.22
N PRO A 189 -6.64 4.84 6.89
CA PRO A 189 -6.76 6.14 6.24
C PRO A 189 -5.44 6.69 5.68
N LEU A 190 -4.29 6.31 6.24
CA LEU A 190 -2.98 6.85 5.85
C LEU A 190 -2.01 5.79 5.31
N HIS A 191 -2.41 4.51 5.27
CA HIS A 191 -1.54 3.44 4.81
C HIS A 191 -2.30 2.27 4.21
N SER A 192 -1.69 1.65 3.19
CA SER A 192 -2.18 0.41 2.59
C SER A 192 -1.08 -0.64 2.59
N GLN A 193 -1.45 -1.85 2.97
CA GLN A 193 -0.54 -2.98 3.11
C GLN A 193 -1.26 -4.31 2.89
N ASN A 194 -0.51 -5.40 2.84
CA ASN A 194 -1.04 -6.75 2.72
C ASN A 194 -0.56 -7.59 3.90
N PHE A 195 -1.41 -8.48 4.39
CA PHE A 195 -1.04 -9.63 5.20
C PHE A 195 -1.02 -10.88 4.31
N LEU A 196 0.14 -11.51 4.24
CA LEU A 196 0.37 -12.75 3.52
C LEU A 196 0.44 -13.89 4.54
N ASP A 197 -0.51 -14.82 4.48
CA ASP A 197 -0.59 -15.97 5.39
C ASP A 197 0.41 -17.06 5.01
N LEU A 198 1.70 -16.75 5.18
CA LEU A 198 2.81 -17.65 4.94
C LEU A 198 3.67 -17.75 6.20
N GLN A 199 4.05 -18.96 6.58
CA GLN A 199 4.84 -19.21 7.80
C GLN A 199 4.10 -18.63 9.02
N ASP A 200 4.74 -17.71 9.76
CA ASP A 200 4.16 -17.01 10.91
C ASP A 200 3.44 -15.70 10.54
N GLY A 201 3.24 -15.46 9.24
CA GLY A 201 2.67 -14.23 8.69
C GLY A 201 3.74 -13.24 8.21
N ILE A 202 3.39 -12.47 7.17
CA ILE A 202 4.25 -11.42 6.59
C ILE A 202 3.38 -10.22 6.26
N LEU A 203 3.75 -9.04 6.73
CA LEU A 203 3.15 -7.78 6.29
C LEU A 203 3.99 -7.11 5.20
N THR A 204 3.35 -6.55 4.18
CA THR A 204 4.02 -5.59 3.30
C THR A 204 4.07 -4.22 3.99
N ASN A 205 5.10 -3.43 3.74
CA ASN A 205 5.14 -2.02 4.15
C ASN A 205 5.83 -1.24 3.04
N ASN A 206 5.03 -0.55 2.22
CA ASN A 206 5.47 0.07 0.97
C ASN A 206 6.30 -0.94 0.15
N ARG A 207 7.60 -0.68 -0.04
CA ARG A 207 8.52 -1.53 -0.81
C ARG A 207 9.08 -2.72 -0.02
N ARG A 208 8.81 -2.86 1.28
CA ARG A 208 9.42 -3.87 2.15
C ARG A 208 8.45 -4.99 2.49
N LEU A 209 9.00 -6.12 2.91
CA LEU A 209 8.27 -7.18 3.63
C LEU A 209 8.78 -7.25 5.07
N VAL A 210 7.85 -7.38 6.00
CA VAL A 210 8.10 -7.45 7.43
C VAL A 210 7.62 -8.81 7.91
N THR A 211 8.56 -9.66 8.28
CA THR A 211 8.26 -10.94 8.93
C THR A 211 7.96 -10.70 10.41
N LYS A 212 7.34 -11.68 11.08
CA LYS A 212 7.09 -11.61 12.53
C LYS A 212 8.36 -11.34 13.34
N ALA A 213 9.48 -11.95 12.97
CA ALA A 213 10.77 -11.69 13.62
C ALA A 213 11.23 -10.24 13.42
N MET A 214 11.04 -9.66 12.23
CA MET A 214 11.35 -8.25 11.98
C MET A 214 10.39 -7.31 12.72
N TRP A 215 9.12 -7.71 12.86
CA TRP A 215 8.10 -6.95 13.59
C TRP A 215 8.52 -6.71 15.03
N PHE A 216 9.07 -7.72 15.72
CA PHE A 216 9.48 -7.63 17.13
C PHE A 216 10.98 -7.49 17.37
N ASN A 217 11.78 -7.09 16.36
CA ASN A 217 13.22 -6.90 16.57
C ASN A 217 13.61 -5.52 17.14
N GLY A 218 12.64 -4.65 17.45
CA GLY A 218 12.87 -3.38 18.13
C GLY A 218 13.83 -2.42 17.41
N THR A 219 13.82 -2.44 16.07
CA THR A 219 14.52 -1.45 15.25
C THR A 219 13.59 -0.30 14.88
N GLU A 220 14.15 0.85 14.47
CA GLU A 220 13.35 1.97 13.95
C GLU A 220 12.45 1.57 12.76
N ILE A 221 12.89 0.60 11.95
CA ILE A 221 12.09 0.05 10.85
C ILE A 221 10.86 -0.71 11.39
N SER A 222 11.01 -1.44 12.50
CA SER A 222 9.89 -2.12 13.17
C SER A 222 8.87 -1.12 13.65
N ASP A 223 9.31 -0.06 14.35
CA ASP A 223 8.40 0.97 14.88
C ASP A 223 7.63 1.65 13.74
N LYS A 224 8.32 1.99 12.65
CA LYS A 224 7.70 2.55 11.43
C LYS A 224 6.69 1.59 10.80
N ALA A 225 6.97 0.29 10.79
CA ALA A 225 6.06 -0.72 10.26
C ALA A 225 4.85 -0.98 11.15
N GLN A 226 4.99 -0.83 12.46
CA GLN A 226 3.92 -1.03 13.43
C GLN A 226 2.92 0.14 13.46
N ARG A 227 3.35 1.35 13.08
CA ARG A 227 2.60 2.59 13.29
C ARG A 227 1.14 2.53 12.84
N ALA A 228 0.87 2.02 11.64
CA ALA A 228 -0.49 1.97 11.10
C ALA A 228 -1.39 1.05 11.94
N LEU A 229 -1.01 -0.21 12.13
CA LEU A 229 -1.83 -1.16 12.91
C LEU A 229 -1.87 -0.86 14.41
N ARG A 230 -0.92 -0.09 14.93
CA ARG A 230 -0.87 0.30 16.34
C ARG A 230 -1.79 1.48 16.66
N ASN A 231 -1.95 2.42 15.72
CA ASN A 231 -2.58 3.71 16.00
C ASN A 231 -3.79 4.02 15.11
N GLU A 232 -3.97 3.33 14.00
CA GLU A 232 -5.07 3.58 13.06
C GLU A 232 -6.10 2.46 13.07
N ARG A 233 -7.34 2.87 12.82
CA ARG A 233 -8.42 1.95 12.50
C ARG A 233 -8.27 1.45 11.07
N VAL A 234 -8.37 0.13 10.90
CA VAL A 234 -8.48 -0.48 9.57
C VAL A 234 -9.85 -0.16 8.98
N THR A 235 -9.84 0.49 7.82
CA THR A 235 -11.04 0.97 7.13
C THR A 235 -11.63 -0.11 6.23
N VAL A 236 -10.78 -0.81 5.48
CA VAL A 236 -11.16 -1.86 4.52
C VAL A 236 -10.24 -3.07 4.68
N VAL A 237 -10.83 -4.26 4.66
CA VAL A 237 -10.11 -5.50 4.38
C VAL A 237 -10.66 -6.09 3.08
N ALA A 238 -9.80 -6.32 2.09
CA ALA A 238 -10.16 -6.90 0.80
C ALA A 238 -9.46 -8.24 0.58
N HIS A 239 -10.18 -9.17 -0.04
CA HIS A 239 -9.79 -10.57 -0.24
C HIS A 239 -10.47 -11.13 -1.50
N ASN A 240 -10.02 -12.28 -2.01
CA ASN A 240 -10.60 -12.86 -3.23
C ASN A 240 -12.08 -13.27 -3.09
N THR A 241 -12.56 -13.40 -1.85
CA THR A 241 -13.97 -13.66 -1.55
C THR A 241 -14.84 -12.42 -1.45
N GLY A 242 -14.25 -11.22 -1.33
CA GLY A 242 -14.96 -9.95 -1.20
C GLY A 242 -14.25 -8.96 -0.27
N TYR A 243 -14.99 -8.00 0.28
CA TYR A 243 -14.46 -6.99 1.20
C TYR A 243 -15.31 -6.86 2.47
N ILE A 244 -14.74 -6.24 3.50
CA ILE A 244 -15.46 -5.69 4.65
C ILE A 244 -14.97 -4.26 4.91
N HIS A 245 -15.90 -3.36 5.22
CA HIS A 245 -15.62 -1.95 5.45
C HIS A 245 -16.09 -1.52 6.85
N CYS A 246 -15.35 -0.61 7.48
CA CYS A 246 -15.70 -0.03 8.78
C CYS A 246 -17.01 0.80 8.80
N LEU A 247 -17.46 1.36 7.67
CA LEU A 247 -18.63 2.25 7.57
C LEU A 247 -19.90 1.58 7.05
N TYR A 248 -19.78 0.58 6.18
CA TYR A 248 -20.92 -0.06 5.53
C TYR A 248 -21.49 -1.20 6.39
N GLY A 249 -22.82 -1.33 6.39
CA GLY A 249 -23.52 -2.41 7.09
C GLY A 249 -23.38 -3.76 6.39
N ASP A 250 -23.21 -3.75 5.06
CA ASP A 250 -23.01 -4.95 4.25
C ASP A 250 -21.52 -5.27 4.08
N ALA A 251 -21.18 -6.55 4.12
CA ALA A 251 -19.86 -7.08 3.81
C ALA A 251 -19.99 -8.22 2.81
N THR A 252 -19.05 -8.35 1.87
CA THR A 252 -19.08 -9.41 0.85
C THR A 252 -18.02 -10.48 1.05
N ILE A 253 -16.99 -10.19 1.86
CA ILE A 253 -15.96 -11.15 2.23
C ILE A 253 -16.60 -12.38 2.88
N ASP A 254 -16.10 -13.58 2.56
CA ASP A 254 -16.50 -14.80 3.26
C ASP A 254 -16.22 -14.65 4.77
N PRO A 255 -17.24 -14.77 5.65
CA PRO A 255 -17.06 -14.64 7.10
C PRO A 255 -15.97 -15.56 7.65
N LYS A 256 -15.81 -16.77 7.09
CA LYS A 256 -14.79 -17.73 7.53
C LYS A 256 -13.39 -17.27 7.15
N ALA A 257 -13.23 -16.73 5.94
CA ALA A 257 -11.95 -16.17 5.50
C ALA A 257 -11.58 -14.94 6.34
N TYR A 258 -12.56 -14.10 6.69
CA TYR A 258 -12.32 -12.95 7.57
C TYR A 258 -11.93 -13.37 8.98
N GLU A 259 -12.60 -14.36 9.57
CA GLU A 259 -12.25 -14.86 10.90
C GLU A 259 -10.86 -15.52 10.93
N HIS A 260 -10.53 -16.29 9.89
CA HIS A 260 -9.19 -16.85 9.71
C HIS A 260 -8.13 -15.75 9.66
N PHE A 261 -8.35 -14.73 8.83
CA PHE A 261 -7.48 -13.54 8.76
C PHE A 261 -7.31 -12.87 10.12
N ARG A 262 -8.41 -12.61 10.85
CA ARG A 262 -8.36 -11.99 12.19
C ARG A 262 -7.50 -12.79 13.15
N SER A 263 -7.68 -14.11 13.17
CA SER A 263 -6.91 -15.02 14.03
C SER A 263 -5.42 -14.99 13.68
N ARG A 264 -5.08 -15.13 12.39
CA ARG A 264 -3.70 -15.15 11.90
C ARG A 264 -2.99 -13.82 12.07
N LEU A 265 -3.69 -12.70 11.85
CA LEU A 265 -3.15 -11.37 12.10
C LEU A 265 -2.91 -11.16 13.61
N ALA A 266 -3.85 -11.54 14.48
CA ALA A 266 -3.68 -11.42 15.93
C ALA A 266 -2.50 -12.26 16.45
N GLU A 267 -2.30 -13.46 15.87
CA GLU A 267 -1.13 -14.29 16.14
C GLU A 267 0.16 -13.60 15.66
N TYR A 268 0.18 -13.05 14.46
CA TYR A 268 1.34 -12.30 13.93
C TYR A 268 1.68 -11.09 14.82
N LEU A 269 0.67 -10.35 15.28
CA LEU A 269 0.79 -9.16 16.12
C LEU A 269 1.08 -9.46 17.60
N SER A 270 1.37 -10.72 17.94
CA SER A 270 1.74 -11.15 19.29
C SER A 270 2.98 -12.01 19.29
N THR A 271 3.85 -11.84 20.28
CA THR A 271 5.01 -12.73 20.50
C THR A 271 5.10 -13.21 21.93
N GLU A 272 5.67 -14.40 22.12
CA GLU A 272 6.05 -14.88 23.45
C GLU A 272 7.23 -14.06 23.99
N LEU A 273 7.27 -13.86 25.30
CA LEU A 273 8.35 -13.15 25.96
C LEU A 273 9.55 -14.09 26.20
N THR A 274 10.46 -14.11 25.24
CA THR A 274 11.77 -14.75 25.37
C THR A 274 12.85 -13.73 25.73
N PHE A 275 14.05 -14.18 26.09
CA PHE A 275 15.17 -13.26 26.30
C PHE A 275 15.51 -12.46 25.03
N THR A 276 15.43 -13.08 23.84
CA THR A 276 15.62 -12.40 22.55
C THR A 276 14.62 -11.26 22.33
N VAL A 277 13.35 -11.51 22.67
CA VAL A 277 12.29 -10.50 22.58
C VAL A 277 12.50 -9.40 23.63
N PHE A 278 12.91 -9.75 24.85
CA PHE A 278 13.24 -8.78 25.89
C PHE A 278 14.44 -7.90 25.49
N ALA A 279 15.47 -8.48 24.89
CA ALA A 279 16.59 -7.72 24.34
C ALA A 279 16.13 -6.78 23.21
N SER A 280 15.20 -7.24 22.37
CA SER A 280 14.62 -6.41 21.32
C SER A 280 13.76 -5.27 21.89
N PHE A 281 13.04 -5.50 22.99
CA PHE A 281 12.36 -4.43 23.72
C PHE A 281 13.35 -3.38 24.25
N LEU A 282 14.46 -3.80 24.88
CA LEU A 282 15.49 -2.88 25.35
C LEU A 282 16.20 -2.13 24.21
N ARG A 283 16.24 -2.70 23.01
CA ARG A 283 16.72 -2.03 21.80
C ARG A 283 15.79 -0.88 21.38
N ALA A 284 14.47 -1.12 21.40
CA ALA A 284 13.46 -0.11 21.07
C ALA A 284 13.36 0.98 22.16
N VAL A 285 13.44 0.59 23.44
CA VAL A 285 13.20 1.48 24.58
C VAL A 285 14.49 1.66 25.38
N THR A 286 15.44 2.39 24.79
CA THR A 286 16.83 2.53 25.27
C THR A 286 16.96 3.06 26.70
N ARG A 287 15.99 3.86 27.17
CA ARG A 287 15.95 4.41 28.55
C ARG A 287 16.07 3.35 29.65
N TYR A 288 15.69 2.09 29.37
CA TYR A 288 15.76 1.00 30.33
C TYR A 288 17.09 0.28 30.37
N GLN A 289 17.96 0.41 29.35
CA GLN A 289 19.23 -0.33 29.27
C GLN A 289 20.13 -0.13 30.49
N LYS A 290 20.14 1.09 31.05
CA LYS A 290 20.90 1.48 32.26
C LYS A 290 20.63 0.59 33.49
N HIS A 291 19.51 -0.12 33.52
CA HIS A 291 19.11 -1.01 34.62
C HIS A 291 19.60 -2.45 34.46
N PHE A 292 20.24 -2.78 33.35
CA PHE A 292 20.67 -4.14 33.02
C PHE A 292 22.19 -4.25 32.87
N GLN A 293 22.70 -5.47 33.05
CA GLN A 293 24.10 -5.82 32.85
C GLN A 293 24.22 -7.20 32.19
N ILE A 294 25.27 -7.37 31.39
CA ILE A 294 25.58 -8.61 30.69
C ILE A 294 26.69 -9.34 31.44
N CYS A 295 26.53 -10.65 31.62
CA CYS A 295 27.54 -11.54 32.18
C CYS A 295 28.14 -12.39 31.08
N ARG A 296 29.47 -12.46 31.01
CA ARG A 296 30.24 -13.31 30.10
C ARG A 296 31.27 -14.10 30.88
N GLU A 297 31.42 -15.39 30.59
CA GLU A 297 32.54 -16.17 31.13
C GLU A 297 33.80 -15.94 30.28
N CYS A 298 34.89 -15.50 30.93
CA CYS A 298 36.20 -15.32 30.32
C CYS A 298 37.25 -16.09 31.14
N HIS A 299 37.84 -17.14 30.55
CA HIS A 299 38.83 -18.01 31.21
C HIS A 299 38.37 -18.57 32.57
N GLY A 300 37.11 -19.03 32.67
CA GLY A 300 36.55 -19.57 33.90
C GLY A 300 36.20 -18.52 34.95
N ARG A 301 36.22 -17.23 34.61
CA ARG A 301 35.82 -16.13 35.50
C ARG A 301 34.69 -15.33 34.87
N ALA A 302 33.65 -15.04 35.65
CA ALA A 302 32.58 -14.14 35.23
C ALA A 302 33.11 -12.71 35.07
N ARG A 303 32.68 -12.07 33.99
CA ARG A 303 32.94 -10.68 33.65
C ARG A 303 31.64 -9.97 33.33
N PHE A 304 31.55 -8.70 33.70
CA PHE A 304 30.32 -7.93 33.66
C PHE A 304 30.51 -6.63 32.90
N MET A 305 29.48 -6.21 32.16
CA MET A 305 29.43 -4.90 31.52
C MET A 305 28.01 -4.31 31.60
N PRO A 306 27.88 -2.97 31.60
CA PRO A 306 26.58 -2.31 31.41
C PRO A 306 25.90 -2.77 30.12
N ALA A 307 24.58 -2.98 30.12
CA ALA A 307 23.88 -3.42 28.91
C ALA A 307 23.98 -2.40 27.77
N GLU A 308 23.93 -1.10 28.09
CA GLU A 308 24.07 -0.01 27.12
C GLU A 308 25.40 -0.04 26.34
N VAL A 309 26.46 -0.59 26.94
CA VAL A 309 27.75 -0.79 26.26
C VAL A 309 27.60 -1.86 25.18
N LEU A 310 27.00 -3.01 25.48
CA LEU A 310 26.79 -4.07 24.49
C LEU A 310 25.85 -3.63 23.36
N TYR A 311 24.80 -2.83 23.67
CA TYR A 311 23.93 -2.27 22.63
C TYR A 311 24.67 -1.29 21.71
N ALA A 312 25.67 -0.55 22.22
CA ALA A 312 26.52 0.30 21.38
C ALA A 312 27.34 -0.53 20.38
N TYR A 313 27.92 -1.66 20.81
CA TYR A 313 28.57 -2.61 19.89
C TYR A 313 27.58 -3.18 18.87
N GLU A 314 26.38 -3.55 19.30
CA GLU A 314 25.34 -4.10 18.43
C GLU A 314 24.93 -3.15 17.29
N HIS A 315 24.99 -1.83 17.52
CA HIS A 315 24.67 -0.83 16.51
C HIS A 315 25.64 -0.89 15.31
N GLY A 316 26.91 -1.23 15.55
CA GLY A 316 27.94 -1.36 14.52
C GLY A 316 28.13 -2.79 13.98
N SER A 317 27.40 -3.76 14.51
CA SER A 317 27.63 -5.19 14.27
C SER A 317 26.48 -5.85 13.51
N PRO A 318 26.74 -6.86 12.66
CA PRO A 318 25.69 -7.70 12.10
C PRO A 318 25.06 -8.66 13.13
N TYR A 319 25.65 -8.78 14.33
CA TYR A 319 25.21 -9.68 15.38
C TYR A 319 24.24 -9.01 16.35
N LYS A 320 23.40 -9.81 17.03
CA LYS A 320 22.34 -9.31 17.91
C LYS A 320 22.39 -9.91 19.31
N ILE A 321 21.96 -9.11 20.28
CA ILE A 321 21.84 -9.51 21.67
C ILE A 321 20.67 -10.50 21.81
N GLY A 322 20.94 -11.63 22.46
CA GLY A 322 19.94 -12.63 22.80
C GLY A 322 19.51 -13.56 21.67
N ASP A 323 20.05 -13.43 20.45
CA ASP A 323 19.79 -14.38 19.36
C ASP A 323 20.95 -15.40 19.19
N SER A 324 20.88 -16.22 18.14
CA SER A 324 21.90 -17.23 17.84
C SER A 324 23.32 -16.68 17.57
N THR A 325 23.47 -15.37 17.38
CA THR A 325 24.73 -14.68 17.10
C THR A 325 25.28 -13.94 18.31
N HIS A 326 24.61 -13.98 19.46
CA HIS A 326 25.00 -13.28 20.69
C HIS A 326 26.47 -13.50 21.09
N GLU A 327 26.96 -14.74 21.05
CA GLU A 327 28.35 -15.07 21.39
C GLU A 327 29.37 -14.40 20.45
N LYS A 328 29.00 -14.21 19.18
CA LYS A 328 29.86 -13.50 18.22
C LYS A 328 29.91 -12.01 18.52
N LEU A 329 28.79 -11.41 18.94
CA LEU A 329 28.75 -10.02 19.40
C LEU A 329 29.63 -9.84 20.65
N LEU A 330 29.51 -10.76 21.63
CA LEU A 330 30.34 -10.72 22.83
C LEU A 330 31.83 -10.80 22.51
N ALA A 331 32.22 -11.53 21.46
CA ALA A 331 33.62 -11.62 21.03
C ALA A 331 34.17 -10.32 20.42
N GLU A 332 33.32 -9.37 20.01
CA GLU A 332 33.73 -8.05 19.50
C GLU A 332 33.99 -7.03 20.62
N VAL A 333 33.58 -7.32 21.86
CA VAL A 333 33.73 -6.42 23.00
C VAL A 333 35.18 -6.35 23.47
N SER A 334 35.70 -5.14 23.65
CA SER A 334 37.02 -4.89 24.24
C SER A 334 37.12 -5.43 25.67
N GLU A 335 38.28 -6.00 26.04
CA GLU A 335 38.52 -6.44 27.42
C GLU A 335 38.48 -5.29 28.43
N GLU A 336 38.74 -4.05 27.99
CA GLU A 336 38.68 -2.85 28.83
C GLU A 336 37.26 -2.51 29.30
N ASP A 337 36.25 -2.93 28.54
CA ASP A 337 34.83 -2.72 28.87
C ASP A 337 34.30 -3.77 29.87
N LEU A 338 35.10 -4.79 30.20
CA LEU A 338 34.72 -5.92 31.04
C LEU A 338 35.22 -5.79 32.49
N GLY A 339 34.29 -5.58 33.41
CA GLY A 339 34.54 -5.55 34.85
C GLY A 339 34.61 -6.95 35.48
N PRO A 340 35.41 -7.16 36.55
CA PRO A 340 35.45 -8.42 37.29
C PRO A 340 34.31 -8.62 38.30
N TYR A 341 33.51 -7.58 38.57
CA TYR A 341 32.46 -7.60 39.61
C TYR A 341 31.11 -7.21 39.04
N GLU A 342 30.05 -7.75 39.63
CA GLU A 342 28.68 -7.33 39.33
C GLU A 342 28.50 -5.85 39.61
N LEU A 343 27.84 -5.15 38.68
CA LEU A 343 27.50 -3.75 38.82
C LEU A 343 26.32 -3.61 39.79
N PRO A 344 26.46 -2.84 40.89
CA PRO A 344 25.37 -2.65 41.85
C PRO A 344 24.13 -2.03 41.20
N GLY A 345 22.94 -2.48 41.65
CA GLY A 345 21.67 -1.89 41.20
C GLY A 345 21.24 -2.26 39.78
N ARG A 346 21.84 -3.28 39.15
CA ARG A 346 21.51 -3.72 37.79
C ARG A 346 21.09 -5.18 37.73
N VAL A 347 20.08 -5.48 36.91
CA VAL A 347 19.59 -6.82 36.65
C VAL A 347 20.57 -7.57 35.75
N ARG A 348 20.96 -8.78 36.16
CA ARG A 348 21.77 -9.70 35.36
C ARG A 348 20.94 -10.35 34.26
N CYS A 349 21.29 -10.10 33.00
CA CYS A 349 20.57 -10.59 31.84
C CYS A 349 20.59 -12.13 31.69
N ASP A 350 21.65 -12.80 32.12
CA ASP A 350 21.75 -14.26 32.10
C ASP A 350 20.78 -14.91 33.11
N LEU A 351 20.64 -14.34 34.31
CA LEU A 351 19.64 -14.76 35.30
C LEU A 351 18.21 -14.48 34.83
N LEU A 352 17.99 -13.33 34.18
CA LEU A 352 16.71 -13.02 33.56
C LEU A 352 16.37 -14.02 32.45
N CYS A 353 17.35 -14.41 31.62
CA CYS A 353 17.19 -15.41 30.59
C CYS A 353 16.79 -16.77 31.18
N GLU A 354 17.45 -17.23 32.25
CA GLU A 354 17.06 -18.44 32.97
C GLU A 354 15.64 -18.34 33.54
N PHE A 355 15.28 -17.20 34.13
CA PHE A 355 13.95 -16.97 34.68
C PHE A 355 12.87 -17.09 33.61
N LEU A 356 13.02 -16.38 32.48
CA LEU A 356 12.06 -16.39 31.37
C LEU A 356 11.94 -17.80 30.77
N THR A 357 13.06 -18.50 30.62
CA THR A 357 13.09 -19.87 30.08
C THR A 357 12.35 -20.87 30.99
N ARG A 358 12.55 -20.79 32.32
CA ARG A 358 11.92 -21.70 33.28
C ARG A 358 10.44 -21.41 33.51
N HIS A 359 10.03 -20.14 33.54
CA HIS A 359 8.69 -19.75 33.96
C HIS A 359 7.72 -19.50 32.80
N LYS A 360 8.21 -19.34 31.56
CA LYS A 360 7.41 -19.01 30.36
C LYS A 360 6.40 -17.88 30.64
N THR A 361 6.93 -16.77 31.13
CA THR A 361 6.13 -15.65 31.64
C THR A 361 5.38 -14.94 30.52
N ASP A 362 4.05 -14.82 30.64
CA ASP A 362 3.22 -13.99 29.75
C ASP A 362 2.84 -12.67 30.45
N VAL A 363 3.50 -11.58 30.07
CA VAL A 363 3.29 -10.24 30.63
C VAL A 363 1.92 -9.64 30.34
N ARG A 364 1.18 -10.21 29.37
CA ARG A 364 -0.21 -9.81 29.07
C ARG A 364 -1.19 -10.31 30.12
N THR A 365 -0.78 -11.29 30.93
CA THR A 365 -1.59 -11.83 32.03
C THR A 365 -1.23 -11.17 33.36
N PRO A 366 -2.19 -10.94 34.28
CA PRO A 366 -1.88 -10.41 35.62
C PRO A 366 -0.84 -11.25 36.37
N ARG A 367 -0.91 -12.58 36.23
CA ARG A 367 0.02 -13.52 36.87
C ARG A 367 1.45 -13.38 36.33
N GLY A 368 1.61 -13.32 35.01
CA GLY A 368 2.93 -13.20 34.41
C GLY A 368 3.55 -11.82 34.66
N ARG A 369 2.74 -10.75 34.60
CA ARG A 369 3.17 -9.39 34.95
C ARG A 369 3.69 -9.32 36.39
N GLU A 370 2.95 -9.90 37.34
CA GLU A 370 3.37 -9.94 38.75
C GLU A 370 4.62 -10.81 38.96
N ALA A 371 4.76 -11.93 38.25
CA ALA A 371 5.95 -12.76 38.34
C ALA A 371 7.22 -12.00 37.90
N LEU A 372 7.15 -11.25 36.80
CA LEU A 372 8.27 -10.44 36.32
C LEU A 372 8.53 -9.22 37.22
N ARG A 373 7.46 -8.58 37.73
CA ARG A 373 7.54 -7.47 38.69
C ARG A 373 8.37 -7.83 39.91
N LYS A 374 8.15 -9.02 40.51
CA LYS A 374 8.90 -9.48 41.68
C LYS A 374 10.41 -9.57 41.45
N VAL A 375 10.82 -9.89 40.22
CA VAL A 375 12.23 -10.00 39.84
C VAL A 375 12.84 -8.61 39.59
N LEU A 376 12.09 -7.71 38.95
CA LEU A 376 12.62 -6.42 38.48
C LEU A 376 12.46 -5.25 39.47
N ALA A 377 11.37 -5.21 40.25
CA ALA A 377 11.04 -4.11 41.15
C ALA A 377 12.12 -3.77 42.19
N PRO A 378 12.89 -4.73 42.75
CA PRO A 378 13.96 -4.40 43.68
C PRO A 378 15.10 -3.57 43.08
N LEU A 379 15.27 -3.60 41.75
CA LEU A 379 16.39 -2.98 41.04
C LEU A 379 15.94 -1.85 40.11
N ILE A 380 14.67 -1.82 39.70
CA ILE A 380 14.14 -0.86 38.72
C ILE A 380 13.03 -0.04 39.39
N PRO A 381 13.27 1.24 39.72
CA PRO A 381 12.27 2.11 40.35
C PRO A 381 10.99 2.26 39.49
N GLU A 382 11.16 2.45 38.19
CA GLU A 382 10.08 2.62 37.20
C GLU A 382 9.57 1.29 36.59
N VAL A 383 9.59 0.20 37.36
CA VAL A 383 9.23 -1.15 36.88
C VAL A 383 7.80 -1.24 36.33
N ASP A 384 6.83 -0.49 36.87
CA ASP A 384 5.44 -0.55 36.39
C ASP A 384 5.32 -0.06 34.93
N GLN A 385 5.98 1.05 34.63
CA GLN A 385 6.06 1.60 33.28
C GLN A 385 6.83 0.66 32.36
N LEU A 386 7.94 0.06 32.82
CA LEU A 386 8.69 -0.92 32.03
C LEU A 386 7.81 -2.11 31.64
N LEU A 387 7.01 -2.62 32.58
CA LEU A 387 6.11 -3.75 32.31
C LEU A 387 4.95 -3.35 31.39
N GLU A 388 4.49 -2.10 31.44
CA GLU A 388 3.48 -1.58 30.51
C GLU A 388 4.05 -1.49 29.09
N ASP A 389 5.20 -0.83 28.94
CA ASP A 389 5.89 -0.69 27.66
C ASP A 389 6.27 -2.07 27.08
N LEU A 390 6.67 -3.01 27.93
CA LEU A 390 6.96 -4.38 27.49
C LEU A 390 5.69 -5.10 27.04
N THR A 391 4.56 -4.88 27.70
CA THR A 391 3.27 -5.47 27.31
C THR A 391 2.82 -4.95 25.95
N THR A 392 2.94 -3.63 25.71
CA THR A 392 2.64 -3.00 24.41
C THR A 392 3.67 -3.31 23.33
N PHE A 393 4.88 -3.71 23.71
CA PHE A 393 5.91 -4.19 22.78
C PHE A 393 5.61 -5.60 22.28
N VAL A 394 5.22 -6.53 23.17
CA VAL A 394 4.99 -7.94 22.79
C VAL A 394 3.63 -8.18 22.14
N HIS A 395 2.73 -7.20 22.17
CA HIS A 395 1.38 -7.31 21.65
C HIS A 395 0.87 -5.99 21.08
N ILE A 396 0.28 -6.08 19.89
CA ILE A 396 -0.47 -4.99 19.25
C ILE A 396 -1.88 -5.50 18.97
N GLU A 397 -2.88 -4.73 19.40
CA GLU A 397 -4.28 -4.99 19.09
C GLU A 397 -4.70 -4.09 17.92
N ALA A 398 -4.98 -4.69 16.77
CA ALA A 398 -5.44 -3.94 15.59
C ALA A 398 -6.95 -3.67 15.68
N ASP A 399 -7.36 -2.41 15.41
CA ASP A 399 -8.77 -2.03 15.31
C ASP A 399 -9.32 -2.40 13.91
N LEU A 400 -9.84 -3.63 13.80
CA LEU A 400 -10.38 -4.19 12.57
C LEU A 400 -11.88 -3.88 12.39
N PRO A 401 -12.42 -3.83 11.15
CA PRO A 401 -13.85 -3.74 10.92
C PRO A 401 -14.64 -4.79 11.72
N GLY A 402 -15.69 -4.34 12.41
CA GLY A 402 -16.51 -5.20 13.26
C GLY A 402 -17.20 -6.32 12.47
N THR A 403 -17.45 -7.46 13.12
CA THR A 403 -18.15 -8.62 12.53
C THR A 403 -19.67 -8.55 12.60
N ASP A 404 -20.22 -7.54 13.28
CA ASP A 404 -21.65 -7.26 13.26
C ASP A 404 -22.02 -6.57 11.95
N ARG A 405 -22.14 -7.39 10.90
CA ARG A 405 -22.37 -6.99 9.50
C ARG A 405 -23.33 -7.97 8.83
N ASN A 406 -24.03 -7.48 7.82
CA ASN A 406 -24.82 -8.30 6.92
C ASN A 406 -23.91 -8.87 5.83
N PHE A 407 -23.58 -10.17 5.95
CA PHE A 407 -22.69 -10.84 5.01
C PHE A 407 -23.44 -11.33 3.76
N LEU A 408 -23.11 -10.76 2.61
CA LEU A 408 -23.68 -11.05 1.31
C LEU A 408 -22.71 -11.91 0.48
N SER A 409 -23.23 -12.90 -0.24
CA SER A 409 -22.40 -13.68 -1.17
C SER A 409 -22.20 -12.92 -2.48
N ALA A 410 -20.97 -12.47 -2.76
CA ALA A 410 -20.61 -11.80 -4.02
C ALA A 410 -19.93 -12.72 -5.05
N GLY A 411 -19.74 -14.01 -4.73
CA GLY A 411 -19.04 -14.98 -5.57
C GLY A 411 -17.53 -14.77 -5.57
N ALA A 412 -16.79 -15.73 -4.98
CA ALA A 412 -15.34 -15.62 -4.88
C ALA A 412 -14.63 -15.70 -6.24
N ILE A 413 -13.57 -14.92 -6.41
CA ILE A 413 -12.65 -15.02 -7.53
C ILE A 413 -11.73 -16.23 -7.32
N ARG A 414 -11.88 -17.24 -8.17
CA ARG A 414 -11.17 -18.51 -8.08
C ARG A 414 -10.14 -18.63 -9.19
N LEU A 415 -8.92 -18.20 -8.90
CA LEU A 415 -7.77 -18.33 -9.79
C LEU A 415 -6.75 -19.29 -9.17
N SER A 416 -6.02 -20.00 -10.00
CA SER A 416 -4.91 -20.87 -9.59
C SER A 416 -3.59 -20.34 -10.14
N VAL A 417 -2.51 -20.55 -9.39
CA VAL A 417 -1.16 -20.07 -9.74
C VAL A 417 -0.56 -20.80 -10.96
N GLU A 418 -1.19 -21.90 -11.37
CA GLU A 418 -0.83 -22.69 -12.54
C GLU A 418 -1.43 -22.16 -13.85
N GLN A 419 -2.50 -21.36 -13.77
CA GLN A 419 -3.16 -20.81 -14.95
C GLN A 419 -2.21 -19.86 -15.72
N SER A 420 -2.38 -19.84 -17.04
CA SER A 420 -1.79 -18.82 -17.92
C SER A 420 -2.53 -17.49 -17.82
N ARG A 421 -1.91 -16.43 -18.32
CA ARG A 421 -2.51 -15.10 -18.38
C ARG A 421 -3.84 -15.12 -19.12
N GLU A 422 -3.88 -15.80 -20.26
CA GLU A 422 -5.04 -15.86 -21.15
C GLU A 422 -6.19 -16.63 -20.50
N GLU A 423 -5.90 -17.72 -19.77
CA GLU A 423 -6.91 -18.47 -19.01
C GLU A 423 -7.51 -17.63 -17.87
N ILE A 424 -6.69 -16.83 -17.18
CA ILE A 424 -7.15 -15.92 -16.13
C ILE A 424 -8.06 -14.84 -16.73
N ILE A 425 -7.63 -14.18 -17.81
CA ILE A 425 -8.44 -13.15 -18.48
C ILE A 425 -9.77 -13.75 -18.95
N ALA A 426 -9.76 -14.94 -19.56
CA ALA A 426 -10.98 -15.61 -20.01
C ALA A 426 -11.93 -15.93 -18.85
N TYR A 427 -11.42 -16.42 -17.73
CA TYR A 427 -12.21 -16.65 -16.52
C TYR A 427 -12.85 -15.36 -16.00
N LEU A 428 -12.04 -14.31 -15.83
CA LEU A 428 -12.52 -13.03 -15.31
C LEU A 428 -13.55 -12.40 -16.25
N HIS A 429 -13.33 -12.49 -17.57
CA HIS A 429 -14.28 -12.03 -18.58
C HIS A 429 -15.64 -12.73 -18.44
N GLY A 430 -15.64 -14.05 -18.24
CA GLY A 430 -16.87 -14.82 -17.99
C GLY A 430 -17.57 -14.47 -16.67
N ALA A 431 -16.84 -13.97 -15.68
CA ALA A 431 -17.37 -13.58 -14.37
C ALA A 431 -18.04 -12.20 -14.36
N ARG A 432 -17.72 -11.30 -15.31
CA ARG A 432 -18.16 -9.88 -15.31
C ARG A 432 -19.67 -9.68 -15.18
N ALA A 433 -20.47 -10.60 -15.73
CA ALA A 433 -21.93 -10.48 -15.70
C ALA A 433 -22.54 -10.61 -14.30
N HIS A 434 -21.84 -11.25 -13.36
CA HIS A 434 -22.34 -11.58 -12.02
C HIS A 434 -21.35 -11.26 -10.89
N ASN A 435 -20.16 -10.75 -11.21
CA ASN A 435 -19.17 -10.31 -10.23
C ASN A 435 -18.69 -8.89 -10.58
N THR A 436 -19.07 -7.92 -9.75
CA THR A 436 -18.74 -6.50 -9.94
C THR A 436 -17.23 -6.23 -9.86
N VAL A 437 -16.50 -6.94 -9.00
CA VAL A 437 -15.03 -6.81 -8.87
C VAL A 437 -14.35 -7.24 -10.16
N ALA A 438 -14.79 -8.35 -10.76
CA ALA A 438 -14.28 -8.81 -12.05
C ALA A 438 -14.58 -7.80 -13.17
N ASP A 439 -15.78 -7.20 -13.19
CA ASP A 439 -16.11 -6.18 -14.21
C ASP A 439 -15.29 -4.90 -14.04
N LEU A 440 -15.21 -4.36 -12.81
CA LEU A 440 -14.38 -3.20 -12.47
C LEU A 440 -12.89 -3.44 -12.77
N ALA A 441 -12.41 -4.67 -12.67
CA ALA A 441 -11.03 -5.01 -13.02
C ALA A 441 -10.73 -4.75 -14.51
N PHE A 442 -11.66 -4.94 -15.43
CA PHE A 442 -11.44 -4.62 -16.86
C PHE A 442 -11.38 -3.10 -17.10
N HIS A 443 -12.18 -2.33 -16.35
CA HIS A 443 -12.09 -0.87 -16.35
C HIS A 443 -10.75 -0.39 -15.76
N ALA A 444 -10.33 -0.94 -14.63
CA ALA A 444 -9.02 -0.67 -14.02
C ALA A 444 -7.86 -1.09 -14.94
N PHE A 445 -8.01 -2.20 -15.66
CA PHE A 445 -7.05 -2.69 -16.65
C PHE A 445 -6.99 -1.85 -17.93
N ARG A 446 -7.91 -0.88 -18.09
CA ARG A 446 -8.03 0.00 -19.25
C ARG A 446 -8.48 -0.68 -20.54
N ASP A 447 -9.25 -1.76 -20.47
CA ASP A 447 -9.73 -2.46 -21.67
C ASP A 447 -10.94 -1.76 -22.31
N LEU A 448 -10.66 -0.82 -23.21
CA LEU A 448 -11.67 -0.07 -23.96
C LEU A 448 -12.29 -0.86 -25.13
N GLU A 449 -11.77 -2.05 -25.43
CA GLU A 449 -12.33 -2.92 -26.46
C GLU A 449 -13.55 -3.68 -25.94
N SER A 450 -13.50 -4.12 -24.68
CA SER A 450 -14.59 -4.88 -24.04
C SER A 450 -15.41 -4.08 -23.02
N CYS A 451 -15.07 -2.81 -22.76
CA CYS A 451 -15.79 -1.96 -21.82
C CYS A 451 -16.48 -0.78 -22.51
N ALA A 452 -17.58 -0.31 -21.92
CA ALA A 452 -18.20 0.93 -22.33
C ALA A 452 -17.24 2.12 -22.11
N TRP A 453 -17.20 3.05 -23.07
CA TRP A 453 -16.27 4.18 -23.03
C TRP A 453 -16.71 5.28 -22.07
N ALA A 454 -18.01 5.50 -21.87
CA ALA A 454 -18.52 6.61 -21.07
C ALA A 454 -17.87 6.75 -19.68
N PRO A 455 -17.64 5.67 -18.89
CA PRO A 455 -16.89 5.78 -17.64
C PRO A 455 -15.43 6.23 -17.79
N PHE A 456 -14.71 5.78 -18.84
CA PHE A 456 -13.35 6.25 -19.13
C PHE A 456 -13.35 7.74 -19.47
N VAL A 457 -14.28 8.17 -20.33
CA VAL A 457 -14.41 9.57 -20.78
C VAL A 457 -14.74 10.47 -19.59
N LYS A 458 -15.68 10.06 -18.73
CA LYS A 458 -16.03 10.79 -17.50
C LYS A 458 -14.79 11.03 -16.64
N ALA A 459 -14.00 9.99 -16.41
CA ALA A 459 -12.73 10.13 -15.70
C ALA A 459 -11.78 11.10 -16.42
N ALA A 460 -11.62 10.94 -17.74
CA ALA A 460 -10.71 11.74 -18.57
C ALA A 460 -10.98 13.24 -18.46
N VAL A 461 -12.24 13.66 -18.54
CA VAL A 461 -12.61 15.08 -18.63
C VAL A 461 -12.95 15.74 -17.29
N GLU A 462 -13.14 14.97 -16.22
CA GLU A 462 -13.49 15.54 -14.90
C GLU A 462 -12.38 15.43 -13.86
N ARG A 463 -11.46 14.46 -13.99
CA ARG A 463 -10.53 14.08 -12.90
C ARG A 463 -9.08 14.02 -13.37
N ASN A 464 -8.69 14.94 -14.25
CA ASN A 464 -7.30 15.04 -14.72
C ASN A 464 -6.74 16.47 -14.59
N PRO A 465 -6.46 16.92 -13.35
CA PRO A 465 -6.02 18.28 -13.08
C PRO A 465 -4.58 18.59 -13.56
N VAL A 466 -3.71 17.58 -13.68
CA VAL A 466 -2.31 17.80 -14.13
C VAL A 466 -2.27 18.26 -15.58
N ALA A 467 -3.11 17.66 -16.43
CA ALA A 467 -3.27 18.09 -17.81
C ALA A 467 -3.73 19.56 -17.92
N LEU A 468 -4.65 19.98 -17.06
CA LEU A 468 -5.14 21.37 -17.02
C LEU A 468 -4.03 22.33 -16.56
N GLU A 469 -3.32 21.98 -15.48
CA GLU A 469 -2.25 22.79 -14.92
C GLU A 469 -1.08 22.96 -15.90
N LYS A 470 -0.65 21.88 -16.57
CA LYS A 470 0.44 21.93 -17.58
C LYS A 470 0.09 22.77 -18.80
N THR A 471 -1.19 22.88 -19.12
CA THR A 471 -1.65 23.61 -20.32
C THR A 471 -2.11 25.03 -20.01
N LYS A 472 -2.23 25.44 -18.73
CA LYS A 472 -2.89 26.68 -18.30
C LYS A 472 -2.44 27.95 -19.02
N SER A 473 -1.15 28.03 -19.39
CA SER A 473 -0.55 29.19 -20.05
C SER A 473 -0.53 29.11 -21.58
N LEU A 474 -0.97 27.98 -22.15
CA LEU A 474 -0.98 27.72 -23.58
C LEU A 474 -2.34 28.05 -24.20
N SER A 475 -2.36 28.60 -25.41
CA SER A 475 -3.56 28.66 -26.26
C SER A 475 -4.02 27.26 -26.67
N ILE A 476 -5.25 27.12 -27.18
CA ILE A 476 -5.73 25.81 -27.63
C ILE A 476 -4.88 25.28 -28.81
N GLU A 477 -4.46 26.16 -29.70
CA GLU A 477 -3.55 25.86 -30.81
C GLU A 477 -2.19 25.38 -30.30
N GLU A 478 -1.63 26.05 -29.30
CA GLU A 478 -0.37 25.66 -28.66
C GLU A 478 -0.49 24.32 -27.92
N VAL A 479 -1.64 24.02 -27.31
CA VAL A 479 -1.92 22.70 -26.72
C VAL A 479 -1.95 21.62 -27.80
N HIS A 480 -2.64 21.86 -28.90
CA HIS A 480 -2.71 20.92 -30.02
C HIS A 480 -1.33 20.69 -30.66
N GLU A 481 -0.53 21.73 -30.85
CA GLU A 481 0.85 21.64 -31.34
C GLU A 481 1.73 20.83 -30.38
N TRP A 482 1.67 21.14 -29.07
CA TRP A 482 2.39 20.39 -28.04
C TRP A 482 2.05 18.90 -28.08
N LEU A 483 0.76 18.55 -28.10
CA LEU A 483 0.31 17.16 -28.19
C LEU A 483 0.80 16.47 -29.47
N THR A 484 0.78 17.17 -30.59
CA THR A 484 1.27 16.65 -31.88
C THR A 484 2.77 16.33 -31.82
N CYS A 485 3.56 17.14 -31.10
CA CYS A 485 4.99 16.92 -30.93
C CYS A 485 5.36 15.78 -29.96
N LEU A 486 4.44 15.35 -29.08
CA LEU A 486 4.72 14.23 -28.16
C LEU A 486 4.87 12.90 -28.91
N PRO A 487 5.74 11.98 -28.45
CA PRO A 487 5.77 10.60 -28.95
C PRO A 487 4.38 9.94 -28.92
N GLY A 488 4.06 9.22 -29.99
CA GLY A 488 2.75 8.57 -30.21
C GLY A 488 2.56 7.23 -29.49
N ALA A 489 3.42 6.90 -28.51
CA ALA A 489 3.41 5.59 -27.86
C ALA A 489 2.66 5.66 -26.53
N SER A 490 1.60 4.86 -26.38
CA SER A 490 0.92 4.68 -25.10
C SER A 490 1.77 3.86 -24.13
N ILE A 491 1.63 4.13 -22.84
CA ILE A 491 2.18 3.28 -21.76
C ILE A 491 1.38 1.97 -21.58
N TYR A 492 0.20 1.87 -22.20
CA TYR A 492 -0.64 0.69 -22.24
C TYR A 492 -0.60 0.05 -23.64
N ASP A 493 -0.45 -1.28 -23.70
CA ASP A 493 -0.41 -2.03 -24.95
C ASP A 493 -1.80 -2.26 -25.57
N ALA A 494 -1.83 -2.76 -26.81
CA ALA A 494 -3.06 -3.08 -27.54
C ALA A 494 -4.08 -1.92 -27.51
N ASN A 495 -5.37 -2.20 -27.32
CA ASN A 495 -6.46 -1.22 -27.27
C ASN A 495 -6.69 -0.62 -25.86
N ARG A 496 -5.69 -0.69 -24.98
CA ARG A 496 -5.76 -0.12 -23.63
C ARG A 496 -5.25 1.32 -23.62
N LEU A 497 -5.82 2.20 -22.80
CA LEU A 497 -5.55 3.64 -22.86
C LEU A 497 -5.10 4.24 -21.53
N ALA A 498 -4.15 5.18 -21.62
CA ALA A 498 -3.78 6.08 -20.55
C ALA A 498 -4.80 7.21 -20.36
N GLN A 499 -4.97 7.64 -19.12
CA GLN A 499 -5.70 8.85 -18.76
C GLN A 499 -4.87 10.11 -19.09
N PRO A 500 -5.51 11.27 -19.29
CA PRO A 500 -4.82 12.51 -19.63
C PRO A 500 -3.66 12.89 -18.72
N ASP A 501 -3.77 12.71 -17.40
CA ASP A 501 -2.67 13.03 -16.47
C ASP A 501 -1.47 12.10 -16.61
N GLU A 502 -1.68 10.81 -16.91
CA GLU A 502 -0.59 9.87 -17.19
C GLU A 502 0.19 10.32 -18.43
N LEU A 503 -0.51 10.66 -19.52
CA LEU A 503 0.11 11.21 -20.73
C LEU A 503 0.88 12.51 -20.43
N ALA A 504 0.26 13.42 -19.68
CA ALA A 504 0.85 14.72 -19.36
C ALA A 504 2.10 14.59 -18.47
N ASN A 505 2.12 13.61 -17.56
CA ASN A 505 3.25 13.32 -16.68
C ASN A 505 4.39 12.61 -17.40
N TYR A 506 4.10 11.58 -18.18
CA TYR A 506 5.11 10.73 -18.82
C TYR A 506 5.56 11.26 -20.18
N GLY A 507 4.85 12.26 -20.73
CA GLY A 507 5.24 12.94 -21.97
C GLY A 507 5.16 12.05 -23.20
N THR A 508 4.26 11.08 -23.20
CA THR A 508 4.03 10.15 -24.33
C THR A 508 2.58 9.67 -24.29
N GLY A 509 1.99 9.43 -25.45
CA GLY A 509 0.64 8.87 -25.53
C GLY A 509 0.18 8.64 -26.96
N ASP A 510 -0.76 7.73 -27.13
CA ASP A 510 -1.43 7.48 -28.40
C ASP A 510 -2.31 8.65 -28.85
N GLY A 511 -2.63 8.75 -30.15
CA GLY A 511 -3.53 9.77 -30.68
C GLY A 511 -4.89 9.85 -29.99
N LEU A 512 -5.48 8.72 -29.61
CA LEU A 512 -6.76 8.70 -28.90
C LEU A 512 -6.63 9.30 -27.48
N GLU A 513 -5.51 9.05 -26.81
CA GLU A 513 -5.21 9.60 -25.47
C GLU A 513 -4.96 11.11 -25.55
N LYS A 514 -4.25 11.57 -26.57
CA LYS A 514 -4.03 13.00 -26.86
C LYS A 514 -5.36 13.73 -27.09
N VAL A 515 -6.27 13.11 -27.83
CA VAL A 515 -7.61 13.65 -28.05
C VAL A 515 -8.38 13.80 -26.74
N PHE A 516 -8.36 12.80 -25.86
CA PHE A 516 -9.03 12.90 -24.57
C PHE A 516 -8.40 13.96 -23.65
N LEU A 517 -7.08 14.17 -23.73
CA LEU A 517 -6.44 15.30 -23.04
C LEU A 517 -6.95 16.64 -23.59
N LEU A 518 -6.99 16.81 -24.91
CA LEU A 518 -7.50 18.02 -25.53
C LEU A 518 -8.99 18.25 -25.18
N ALA A 519 -9.79 17.19 -25.14
CA ALA A 519 -11.19 17.26 -24.72
C ALA A 519 -11.34 17.73 -23.27
N ASN A 520 -10.49 17.23 -22.34
CA ASN A 520 -10.43 17.71 -20.96
C ASN A 520 -10.15 19.22 -20.89
N VAL A 521 -9.15 19.70 -21.65
CA VAL A 521 -8.79 21.12 -21.71
C VAL A 521 -9.94 21.98 -22.27
N LEU A 522 -10.53 21.56 -23.40
CA LEU A 522 -11.62 22.29 -24.05
C LEU A 522 -12.86 22.35 -23.16
N ARG A 523 -13.23 21.23 -22.53
CA ARG A 523 -14.39 21.15 -21.63
C ARG A 523 -14.25 22.08 -20.44
N HIS A 524 -13.05 22.17 -19.86
CA HIS A 524 -12.80 23.03 -18.71
C HIS A 524 -12.78 24.52 -19.07
N ARG A 525 -12.25 24.89 -20.25
CA ARG A 525 -12.16 26.29 -20.68
C ARG A 525 -13.46 26.82 -21.29
N ASN A 526 -14.19 25.97 -22.02
CA ASN A 526 -15.40 26.31 -22.74
C ASN A 526 -16.51 25.27 -22.44
N PRO A 527 -17.09 25.26 -21.22
CA PRO A 527 -18.09 24.26 -20.86
C PRO A 527 -19.35 24.34 -21.73
N GLU A 528 -19.73 25.49 -22.27
CA GLU A 528 -20.93 25.58 -23.13
C GLU A 528 -20.75 24.93 -24.52
N GLN A 529 -19.53 24.49 -24.87
CA GLN A 529 -19.21 23.90 -26.16
C GLN A 529 -19.48 22.39 -26.17
N THR A 530 -20.30 21.92 -27.11
CA THR A 530 -20.41 20.49 -27.42
C THR A 530 -19.14 19.97 -28.06
N LEU A 531 -18.67 18.81 -27.61
CA LEU A 531 -17.54 18.10 -28.19
C LEU A 531 -18.01 16.78 -28.78
N HIS A 532 -17.58 16.49 -30.00
CA HIS A 532 -17.86 15.22 -30.66
C HIS A 532 -16.54 14.57 -31.07
N LEU A 533 -16.26 13.39 -30.52
CA LEU A 533 -15.08 12.59 -30.82
C LEU A 533 -15.47 11.41 -31.69
N GLU A 534 -14.72 11.20 -32.77
CA GLU A 534 -14.84 10.06 -33.66
C GLU A 534 -13.50 9.33 -33.73
N ALA A 535 -13.46 8.09 -33.27
CA ALA A 535 -12.34 7.19 -33.44
C ALA A 535 -12.68 6.19 -34.56
N ASP A 536 -11.92 6.23 -35.64
CA ASP A 536 -11.97 5.24 -36.71
C ASP A 536 -10.57 4.62 -36.90
N ARG A 537 -10.29 3.60 -36.08
CA ARG A 537 -9.02 2.86 -36.08
C ARG A 537 -7.84 3.81 -35.90
N HIS A 538 -7.05 4.00 -36.97
CA HIS A 538 -5.81 4.76 -36.94
C HIS A 538 -6.00 6.28 -37.04
N ARG A 539 -7.26 6.73 -37.13
CA ARG A 539 -7.61 8.14 -37.24
C ARG A 539 -8.56 8.51 -36.12
N VAL A 540 -8.24 9.56 -35.37
CA VAL A 540 -9.09 10.10 -34.31
C VAL A 540 -9.33 11.57 -34.57
N LEU A 541 -10.60 11.98 -34.52
CA LEU A 541 -11.05 13.34 -34.78
C LEU A 541 -11.81 13.86 -33.57
N LEU A 542 -11.47 15.06 -33.11
CA LEU A 542 -12.24 15.82 -32.14
C LEU A 542 -12.84 17.05 -32.82
N ARG A 543 -14.16 17.09 -32.93
CA ARG A 543 -14.92 18.21 -33.45
C ARG A 543 -15.36 19.12 -32.31
N GLY A 544 -15.11 20.42 -32.49
CA GLY A 544 -15.52 21.48 -31.57
C GLY A 544 -15.78 22.77 -32.34
N ALA A 545 -15.28 23.90 -31.84
CA ALA A 545 -15.24 25.15 -32.62
C ALA A 545 -14.39 25.02 -33.90
N GLN A 546 -13.39 24.14 -33.87
CA GLN A 546 -12.63 23.65 -35.02
C GLN A 546 -12.33 22.17 -34.83
N ASP A 547 -11.85 21.54 -35.88
CA ASP A 547 -11.54 20.11 -35.93
C ASP A 547 -10.06 19.85 -35.60
N TYR A 548 -9.80 18.87 -34.74
CA TYR A 548 -8.46 18.43 -34.36
C TYR A 548 -8.29 16.95 -34.68
N GLU A 549 -7.25 16.61 -35.44
CA GLU A 549 -7.03 15.25 -35.93
C GLU A 549 -5.69 14.69 -35.43
N PHE A 550 -5.72 13.45 -34.97
CA PHE A 550 -4.56 12.72 -34.51
C PHE A 550 -4.49 11.32 -35.15
N ALA A 551 -3.27 10.88 -35.45
CA ALA A 551 -3.01 9.50 -35.83
C ALA A 551 -2.93 8.61 -34.57
N SER A 552 -3.54 7.42 -34.62
CA SER A 552 -3.56 6.45 -33.53
C SER A 552 -2.98 5.09 -33.96
N ALA A 553 -2.25 4.44 -33.07
CA ALA A 553 -1.82 3.06 -33.21
C ALA A 553 -2.91 2.06 -32.76
N LYS A 554 -3.96 2.54 -32.09
CA LYS A 554 -5.08 1.73 -31.61
C LYS A 554 -5.97 1.34 -32.78
N THR A 555 -6.74 0.27 -32.60
CA THR A 555 -7.66 -0.27 -33.63
C THR A 555 -9.12 -0.09 -33.27
N LEU A 556 -9.37 0.71 -32.23
CA LEU A 556 -10.68 1.02 -31.69
C LEU A 556 -11.54 1.79 -32.69
N GLN A 557 -12.83 1.53 -32.67
CA GLN A 557 -13.85 2.30 -33.37
C GLN A 557 -14.92 2.70 -32.37
N GLY A 558 -15.31 3.98 -32.37
CA GLY A 558 -16.31 4.48 -31.43
C GLY A 558 -16.56 5.97 -31.59
N GLN A 559 -17.69 6.42 -31.09
CA GLN A 559 -18.08 7.83 -31.05
C GLN A 559 -18.38 8.25 -29.62
N VAL A 560 -18.02 9.49 -29.28
CA VAL A 560 -18.31 10.08 -27.97
C VAL A 560 -18.82 11.49 -28.16
N ASP A 561 -19.98 11.77 -27.59
CA ASP A 561 -20.56 13.10 -27.48
C ASP A 561 -20.48 13.57 -26.03
N ILE A 562 -20.00 14.79 -25.83
CA ILE A 562 -20.00 15.50 -24.55
C ILE A 562 -20.79 16.78 -24.72
N ASP A 563 -21.94 16.86 -24.06
CA ASP A 563 -22.84 18.00 -24.17
C ASP A 563 -22.47 19.13 -23.19
N PRO A 564 -23.10 20.32 -23.29
CA PRO A 564 -22.84 21.44 -22.39
C PRO A 564 -23.11 21.13 -20.91
N THR A 565 -24.08 20.26 -20.62
CA THR A 565 -24.42 19.83 -19.25
C THR A 565 -23.39 18.87 -18.66
N GLY A 566 -22.52 18.30 -19.50
CA GLY A 566 -21.52 17.30 -19.13
C GLY A 566 -22.04 15.87 -19.26
N GLU A 567 -23.20 15.67 -19.86
CA GLU A 567 -23.69 14.33 -20.18
C GLU A 567 -22.81 13.72 -21.29
N ILE A 568 -22.43 12.46 -21.09
CA ILE A 568 -21.54 11.72 -21.98
C ILE A 568 -22.34 10.60 -22.62
N THR A 569 -22.46 10.63 -23.95
CA THR A 569 -22.99 9.53 -24.74
C THR A 569 -21.84 8.90 -25.52
N ALA A 570 -21.72 7.57 -25.48
CA ALA A 570 -20.70 6.84 -26.21
C ALA A 570 -21.29 5.59 -26.89
N SER A 571 -20.90 5.34 -28.14
CA SER A 571 -21.39 4.22 -28.96
C SER A 571 -20.30 3.51 -29.72
#